data_AF-A0A2U1LNU2-F1
#
_entry.id   AF-A0A2U1LNU2-F1
#
_cell.length_a   1.000
_cell.length_b   1.000
_cell.length_c   1.000
_cell.angle_alpha   90.00
_cell.angle_beta   90.00
_cell.angle_gamma   90.00
#
_symmetry.space_group_name_H-M   'P 1'
#
loop_
_entity.id
_entity.type
_entity.pdbx_description
1 polymer ?
#
loop_
_entity_poly.entity_id
_entity_poly.type
_entity_poly.pdbx_seq_one_letter_code
_entity_poly.pdbx_strand_id
1 'polypeptide(L)'
;MADTPNINELREACGSDELSHVFTFLESQDMTEDEGFLIRMGDESTKLRAKLDKRNDTIDEAWSFGPDNEVAKAGEHCLVESQVRDRRRLDLIAQLLLLTREGLEEKKAHIEKIKAIQTQKRSQDITEDEGFLIRIGDDSTQLRAKLDKRNDTIDEAFSFGPDNEVAKAGEDCLVEFQVRDH
;
A
#
# COMPACT_ATOMS: atom_id res chain seq x y z
N MET A 1 -21.69 -9.99 -1.95
CA MET A 1 -20.37 -9.33 -2.08
C MET A 1 -20.41 -8.47 -3.32
N ALA A 2 -19.82 -7.26 -3.29
CA ALA A 2 -19.74 -6.44 -4.50
C ALA A 2 -18.89 -7.18 -5.55
N ASP A 3 -19.32 -7.15 -6.80
CA ASP A 3 -18.58 -7.75 -7.91
C ASP A 3 -17.34 -6.91 -8.22
N THR A 4 -16.15 -7.45 -7.97
CA THR A 4 -14.86 -6.75 -8.13
C THR A 4 -13.91 -7.54 -9.02
N PRO A 5 -14.24 -7.74 -10.31
CA PRO A 5 -13.50 -8.62 -11.21
C PRO A 5 -12.02 -8.25 -11.31
N ASN A 6 -11.70 -6.96 -11.51
CA ASN A 6 -10.30 -6.51 -11.64
C ASN A 6 -9.47 -6.75 -10.35
N ILE A 7 -10.07 -6.57 -9.17
CA ILE A 7 -9.37 -6.83 -7.90
C ILE A 7 -9.17 -8.34 -7.72
N ASN A 8 -10.14 -9.15 -8.14
CA ASN A 8 -10.03 -10.61 -8.06
C ASN A 8 -8.92 -11.13 -8.98
N GLU A 9 -8.83 -10.63 -10.21
CA GLU A 9 -7.73 -10.94 -11.13
C GLU A 9 -6.36 -10.56 -10.53
N LEU A 10 -6.25 -9.38 -9.90
CA LEU A 10 -5.02 -8.97 -9.24
C LEU A 10 -4.69 -9.80 -7.99
N ARG A 11 -5.71 -10.24 -7.22
CA ARG A 11 -5.53 -11.16 -6.09
C ARG A 11 -4.96 -12.50 -6.56
N GLU A 12 -5.52 -13.03 -7.65
CA GLU A 12 -5.04 -14.27 -8.27
C GLU A 12 -3.60 -14.12 -8.77
N ALA A 13 -3.30 -13.03 -9.48
CA ALA A 13 -1.97 -12.76 -10.01
C ALA A 13 -0.91 -12.52 -8.91
N CYS A 14 -1.28 -11.81 -7.84
CA CYS A 14 -0.41 -11.55 -6.69
C CYS A 14 -0.31 -12.77 -5.74
N GLY A 15 -1.26 -13.69 -5.79
CA GLY A 15 -1.37 -14.82 -4.86
C GLY A 15 -1.74 -14.42 -3.43
N SER A 16 -2.40 -13.28 -3.24
CA SER A 16 -2.76 -12.75 -1.92
C SER A 16 -4.16 -12.13 -1.90
N ASP A 17 -4.92 -12.46 -0.86
CA ASP A 17 -6.21 -11.86 -0.56
C ASP A 17 -6.11 -10.51 0.17
N GLU A 18 -4.90 -10.09 0.53
CA GLU A 18 -4.69 -8.82 1.22
C GLU A 18 -4.63 -7.66 0.22
N LEU A 19 -5.51 -6.67 0.40
CA LEU A 19 -5.61 -5.53 -0.52
C LEU A 19 -4.30 -4.71 -0.60
N SER A 20 -3.54 -4.62 0.49
CA SER A 20 -2.25 -3.93 0.47
C SER A 20 -1.26 -4.62 -0.47
N HIS A 21 -1.23 -5.95 -0.50
CA HIS A 21 -0.39 -6.72 -1.43
C HIS A 21 -0.87 -6.53 -2.87
N VAL A 22 -2.19 -6.59 -3.09
CA VAL A 22 -2.80 -6.35 -4.42
C VAL A 22 -2.40 -5.00 -5.01
N PHE A 23 -2.53 -3.91 -4.25
CA PHE A 23 -2.17 -2.57 -4.75
C PHE A 23 -0.65 -2.38 -4.86
N THR A 24 0.13 -2.93 -3.93
CA THR A 24 1.61 -2.89 -4.03
C THR A 24 2.09 -3.63 -5.27
N PHE A 25 1.47 -4.76 -5.61
CA PHE A 25 1.77 -5.54 -6.80
C PHE A 25 1.47 -4.78 -8.08
N LEU A 26 0.30 -4.12 -8.16
CA LEU A 26 -0.05 -3.28 -9.31
C LEU A 26 0.95 -2.14 -9.53
N GLU A 27 1.25 -1.37 -8.48
CA GLU A 27 2.25 -0.29 -8.54
C GLU A 27 3.63 -0.82 -8.96
N SER A 28 4.02 -2.01 -8.49
CA SER A 28 5.30 -2.64 -8.84
C SER A 28 5.37 -3.08 -10.31
N GLN A 29 4.26 -3.55 -10.89
CA GLN A 29 4.19 -3.85 -12.32
C GLN A 29 4.36 -2.58 -13.15
N ASP A 30 3.58 -1.54 -12.83
CA ASP A 30 3.65 -0.26 -13.52
C ASP A 30 5.05 0.37 -13.43
N MET A 31 5.73 0.22 -12.29
CA MET A 31 7.13 0.65 -12.14
C MET A 31 8.07 -0.13 -13.06
N THR A 32 7.89 -1.45 -13.18
CA THR A 32 8.72 -2.30 -14.05
C THR A 32 8.55 -1.91 -15.52
N GLU A 33 7.31 -1.59 -15.93
CA GLU A 33 7.02 -1.11 -17.28
C GLU A 33 7.68 0.24 -17.58
N ASP A 34 7.63 1.17 -16.61
CA ASP A 34 8.27 2.48 -16.68
C ASP A 34 9.80 2.37 -16.75
N GLU A 35 10.42 1.49 -15.97
CA GLU A 35 11.86 1.21 -16.04
C GLU A 35 12.25 0.70 -17.44
N GLY A 36 11.47 -0.23 -17.99
CA GLY A 36 11.64 -0.71 -19.35
C GLY A 36 11.49 0.41 -20.39
N PHE A 37 10.52 1.32 -20.20
CA PHE A 37 10.34 2.49 -21.05
C PHE A 37 11.55 3.43 -21.00
N LEU A 38 12.07 3.72 -19.80
CA LEU A 38 13.25 4.56 -19.61
C LEU A 38 14.48 4.02 -20.37
N ILE A 39 14.71 2.71 -20.31
CA ILE A 39 15.81 2.06 -21.05
C ILE A 39 15.63 2.27 -22.56
N ARG A 40 14.45 1.92 -23.11
CA ARG A 40 14.18 2.02 -24.55
C ARG A 40 14.30 3.46 -25.06
N MET A 41 13.75 4.43 -24.32
CA MET A 41 13.80 5.84 -24.70
C MET A 41 15.19 6.46 -24.52
N GLY A 42 15.96 5.99 -23.53
CA GLY A 42 17.37 6.34 -23.36
C GLY A 42 18.22 5.89 -24.55
N ASP A 43 18.01 4.67 -25.03
CA ASP A 43 18.69 4.15 -26.22
C ASP A 43 18.30 4.93 -27.49
N GLU A 44 17.01 5.24 -27.67
CA GLU A 44 16.53 6.03 -28.81
C GLU A 44 17.12 7.45 -28.77
N SER A 45 17.20 8.08 -27.60
CA SER A 45 17.86 9.38 -27.40
C SER A 45 19.33 9.33 -27.81
N THR A 46 20.04 8.28 -27.41
CA THR A 46 21.47 8.10 -27.72
C THR A 46 21.70 7.90 -29.22
N LYS A 47 20.90 7.05 -29.87
CA LYS A 47 20.95 6.83 -31.33
C LYS A 47 20.66 8.10 -32.10
N LEU A 48 19.65 8.87 -31.68
CA LEU A 48 19.26 10.11 -32.35
C LEU A 48 20.32 11.21 -32.18
N ARG A 49 20.99 11.28 -31.02
CA ARG A 49 22.12 12.18 -30.79
C ARG A 49 23.29 11.84 -31.71
N ALA A 50 23.70 10.57 -31.78
CA ALA A 50 24.77 10.14 -32.68
C ALA A 50 24.46 10.43 -34.17
N LYS A 51 23.19 10.29 -34.57
CA LYS A 51 22.74 10.66 -35.93
C LYS A 51 22.88 12.16 -36.19
N LEU A 52 22.56 12.99 -35.20
CA LEU A 52 22.70 14.45 -35.31
C LEU A 52 24.16 14.89 -35.32
N ASP A 53 25.01 14.27 -34.50
CA ASP A 53 26.45 14.55 -34.47
C ASP A 53 27.07 14.29 -35.85
N LYS A 54 26.83 13.11 -36.43
CA LYS A 54 27.29 12.78 -37.79
C LYS A 54 26.77 13.75 -38.86
N ARG A 55 25.54 14.25 -38.70
CA ARG A 55 24.97 15.24 -39.63
C ARG A 55 25.63 16.61 -39.48
N ASN A 56 26.00 17.02 -38.27
CA ASN A 56 26.77 18.25 -38.08
C ASN A 56 28.13 18.12 -38.76
N ASP A 57 28.82 16.98 -38.62
CA ASP A 57 30.07 16.72 -39.34
C ASP A 57 29.88 16.85 -40.86
N THR A 58 28.77 16.30 -41.40
CA THR A 58 28.45 16.40 -42.84
C THR A 58 28.14 17.84 -43.27
N ILE A 59 27.52 18.64 -42.40
CA ILE A 59 27.26 20.06 -42.63
C ILE A 59 28.58 20.84 -42.68
N ASP A 60 29.49 20.57 -41.74
CA ASP A 60 30.82 21.20 -41.70
C ASP A 60 31.65 20.83 -42.93
N GLU A 61 31.59 19.57 -43.38
CA GLU A 61 32.18 19.12 -44.64
C GLU A 61 31.58 19.85 -45.85
N ALA A 62 30.24 19.95 -45.93
CA ALA A 62 29.55 20.66 -47.01
C ALA A 62 29.97 22.15 -47.06
N TRP A 63 30.08 22.79 -45.90
CA TRP A 63 30.53 24.17 -45.78
C TRP A 63 31.98 24.36 -46.26
N SER A 64 32.85 23.37 -46.04
CA SER A 64 34.26 23.43 -46.45
C SER A 64 34.51 23.51 -47.97
N PHE A 65 33.51 23.14 -48.80
CA PHE A 65 33.60 23.29 -50.26
C PHE A 65 33.51 24.76 -50.73
N GLY A 66 33.15 25.68 -49.84
CA GLY A 66 33.10 27.11 -50.12
C GLY A 66 31.82 27.56 -50.82
N PRO A 67 31.60 28.89 -50.91
CA PRO A 67 30.32 29.47 -51.34
C PRO A 67 30.00 29.27 -52.82
N ASP A 68 31.02 28.97 -53.65
CA ASP A 68 30.88 28.83 -55.10
C ASP A 68 30.37 27.44 -55.52
N ASN A 69 30.37 26.47 -54.60
CA ASN A 69 29.81 25.14 -54.84
C ASN A 69 28.31 25.14 -54.50
N GLU A 70 27.49 25.47 -55.49
CA GLU A 70 26.02 25.58 -55.33
C GLU A 70 25.36 24.28 -54.82
N VAL A 71 25.87 23.12 -55.22
CA VAL A 71 25.35 21.81 -54.80
C VAL A 71 25.66 21.56 -53.32
N ALA A 72 26.88 21.84 -52.88
CA ALA A 72 27.27 21.70 -51.47
C ALA A 72 26.44 22.64 -50.58
N LYS A 73 26.25 23.89 -51.01
CA LYS A 73 25.40 24.87 -50.31
C LYS A 73 23.94 24.44 -50.22
N ALA A 74 23.36 23.93 -51.31
CA ALA A 74 21.99 23.41 -51.29
C ALA A 74 21.87 22.19 -50.36
N GLY A 75 22.86 21.28 -50.40
CA GLY A 75 22.93 20.12 -49.52
C GLY A 75 23.00 20.51 -48.04
N GLU A 76 23.87 21.46 -47.68
CA GLU A 76 24.00 22.04 -46.34
C GLU A 76 22.64 22.55 -45.84
N HIS A 77 21.97 23.38 -46.62
CA HIS A 77 20.66 23.95 -46.27
C HIS A 77 19.61 22.87 -46.00
N CYS A 78 19.48 21.89 -46.90
CA CYS A 78 18.55 20.78 -46.72
C CYS A 78 18.86 19.94 -45.47
N LEU A 79 20.15 19.72 -45.15
CA LEU A 79 20.56 19.01 -43.95
C LEU A 79 20.18 19.80 -42.69
N VAL A 80 20.46 21.11 -42.65
CA VAL A 80 20.08 22.01 -41.55
C VAL A 80 18.58 22.00 -41.31
N GLU A 81 17.76 22.13 -42.36
CA GLU A 81 16.30 22.09 -42.24
C GLU A 81 15.81 20.73 -41.75
N SER A 82 16.35 19.64 -42.28
CA SER A 82 15.90 18.28 -41.94
C SER A 82 16.20 17.90 -40.49
N GLN A 83 17.27 18.45 -39.89
CA GLN A 83 17.67 18.13 -38.52
C GLN A 83 16.89 18.89 -37.44
N VAL A 84 16.14 19.95 -37.79
CA VAL A 84 15.29 20.69 -36.82
C VAL A 84 14.28 19.76 -36.16
N ARG A 85 13.61 18.89 -36.93
CA ARG A 85 12.64 17.93 -36.39
C ARG A 85 13.30 16.89 -35.49
N ASP A 86 14.49 16.44 -35.83
CA ASP A 86 15.23 15.47 -35.03
C ASP A 86 15.70 16.07 -33.69
N ARG A 87 16.14 17.35 -33.67
CA ARG A 87 16.41 18.08 -32.43
C ARG A 87 15.16 18.23 -31.55
N ARG A 88 14.04 18.64 -32.15
CA ARG A 88 12.76 18.73 -31.42
C ARG A 88 12.33 17.39 -30.84
N ARG A 89 12.56 16.29 -31.57
CA ARG A 89 12.29 14.93 -31.07
C ARG A 89 13.17 14.61 -29.86
N LEU A 90 14.45 14.96 -29.85
CA LEU A 90 15.30 14.80 -28.66
C LEU A 90 14.75 15.54 -27.44
N ASP A 91 14.30 16.78 -27.60
CA ASP A 91 13.74 17.57 -26.49
C ASP A 91 12.48 16.91 -25.89
N LEU A 92 11.63 16.33 -26.74
CA LEU A 92 10.43 15.62 -26.29
C LEU A 92 10.79 14.31 -25.58
N ILE A 93 11.77 13.56 -26.08
CA ILE A 93 12.28 12.36 -25.40
C ILE A 93 12.83 12.72 -24.02
N ALA A 94 13.60 13.80 -23.91
CA ALA A 94 14.15 14.27 -22.64
C ALA A 94 13.05 14.61 -21.62
N GLN A 95 11.98 15.29 -22.06
CA GLN A 95 10.82 15.61 -21.22
C GLN A 95 10.08 14.34 -20.76
N LEU A 96 9.85 13.38 -21.67
CA LEU A 96 9.22 12.10 -21.32
C LEU A 96 10.04 11.31 -20.30
N LEU A 97 11.36 11.23 -20.50
CA LEU A 97 12.26 10.56 -19.56
C LEU A 97 12.22 11.20 -18.16
N LEU A 98 12.07 12.52 -18.07
CA LEU A 98 11.99 13.23 -16.81
C LEU A 98 10.66 12.95 -16.10
N LEU A 99 9.54 13.07 -16.83
CA LEU A 99 8.21 12.75 -16.31
C LEU A 99 8.09 11.30 -15.83
N THR A 100 8.64 10.33 -16.57
CA THR A 100 8.62 8.93 -16.14
C THR A 100 9.44 8.71 -14.87
N ARG A 101 10.57 9.40 -14.68
CA ARG A 101 11.36 9.31 -13.45
C ARG A 101 10.62 9.90 -12.25
N GLU A 102 9.95 11.03 -12.44
CA GLU A 102 9.11 11.62 -11.40
C GLU A 102 7.97 10.65 -11.01
N GLY A 103 7.29 10.09 -12.01
CA GLY A 103 6.25 9.07 -11.79
C GLY A 103 6.75 7.84 -11.03
N LEU A 104 7.98 7.36 -11.28
CA LEU A 104 8.58 6.27 -10.51
C LEU A 104 8.77 6.62 -9.03
N GLU A 105 9.21 7.84 -8.72
CA GLU A 105 9.34 8.28 -7.33
C GLU A 105 7.98 8.44 -6.64
N GLU A 106 6.96 8.91 -7.36
CA GLU A 106 5.58 8.97 -6.87
C GLU A 106 5.04 7.56 -6.54
N LYS A 107 5.22 6.60 -7.45
CA LYS A 107 4.80 5.20 -7.22
C LYS A 107 5.53 4.56 -6.04
N LYS A 108 6.83 4.81 -5.87
CA LYS A 108 7.57 4.39 -4.66
C LYS A 108 6.93 4.96 -3.39
N ALA A 109 6.57 6.24 -3.40
CA ALA A 109 5.89 6.86 -2.26
C ALA A 109 4.51 6.26 -2.00
N HIS A 110 3.75 5.87 -3.04
CA HIS A 110 2.49 5.15 -2.89
C HIS A 110 2.67 3.80 -2.20
N ILE A 111 3.66 3.02 -2.61
CA ILE A 111 3.98 1.72 -2.00
C ILE A 111 4.32 1.89 -0.52
N GLU A 112 5.16 2.87 -0.17
CA GLU A 112 5.52 3.13 1.23
C GLU A 112 4.30 3.59 2.06
N LYS A 113 3.42 4.41 1.47
CA LYS A 113 2.15 4.79 2.11
C LYS A 113 1.24 3.59 2.37
N ILE A 114 1.13 2.67 1.41
CA ILE A 114 0.33 1.44 1.56
C ILE A 114 0.90 0.57 2.70
N LYS A 115 2.22 0.37 2.73
CA LYS A 115 2.91 -0.39 3.80
C LYS A 115 2.72 0.24 5.18
N ALA A 116 2.78 1.57 5.28
CA ALA A 116 2.57 2.27 6.53
C ALA A 116 1.16 2.05 7.08
N ILE A 117 0.14 2.14 6.23
CA ILE A 117 -1.27 1.88 6.61
C ILE A 117 -1.45 0.43 7.06
N GLN A 118 -0.87 -0.53 6.33
CA GLN A 118 -0.93 -1.95 6.71
C GLN A 118 -0.28 -2.20 8.08
N THR A 119 0.86 -1.56 8.34
CA THR A 119 1.57 -1.67 9.63
C THR A 119 0.77 -1.06 10.77
N GLN A 120 0.15 0.11 10.57
CA GLN A 120 -0.72 0.75 11.56
C GLN A 120 -1.94 -0.12 11.88
N LYS A 121 -2.58 -0.70 10.86
CA LYS A 121 -3.73 -1.59 11.05
C LYS A 121 -3.35 -2.81 11.89
N ARG A 122 -2.22 -3.45 11.59
CA ARG A 122 -1.74 -4.59 12.37
C ARG A 122 -1.50 -4.23 13.84
N SER A 123 -0.97 -3.04 14.12
CA SER A 123 -0.79 -2.55 15.49
C SER A 123 -2.12 -2.24 16.20
N GLN A 124 -3.12 -1.74 15.48
CA GLN A 124 -4.46 -1.50 16.03
C GLN A 124 -5.17 -2.80 16.39
N ASP A 125 -5.15 -3.80 15.50
CA ASP A 125 -5.73 -5.12 15.76
C ASP A 125 -5.12 -5.76 17.03
N ILE A 126 -3.81 -5.62 17.25
CA ILE A 126 -3.13 -6.12 18.46
C ILE A 126 -3.62 -5.38 19.73
N THR A 127 -3.80 -4.05 19.67
CA THR A 127 -4.29 -3.28 20.84
C THR A 127 -5.76 -3.53 21.15
N GLU A 128 -6.57 -3.86 20.15
CA GLU A 128 -7.97 -4.23 20.35
C GLU A 128 -8.09 -5.60 21.04
N ASP A 129 -7.24 -6.57 20.68
CA ASP A 129 -7.17 -7.86 21.36
C ASP A 129 -6.71 -7.74 22.83
N GLU A 130 -5.70 -6.93 23.11
CA GLU A 130 -5.27 -6.62 24.48
C GLU A 130 -6.40 -5.94 25.28
N GLY A 131 -7.11 -4.98 24.68
CA GLY A 131 -8.25 -4.31 25.31
C GLY A 131 -9.43 -5.26 25.58
N PHE A 132 -9.66 -6.24 24.71
CA PHE A 132 -10.64 -7.30 24.89
C PHE A 132 -10.27 -8.24 26.04
N LEU A 133 -9.00 -8.68 26.10
CA LEU A 133 -8.47 -9.50 27.20
C LEU A 133 -8.56 -8.78 28.55
N ILE A 134 -8.25 -7.47 28.60
CA ILE A 134 -8.40 -6.66 29.82
C ILE A 134 -9.87 -6.62 30.28
N ARG A 135 -10.82 -6.39 29.38
CA ARG A 135 -12.26 -6.41 29.72
C ARG A 135 -12.73 -7.76 30.26
N ILE A 136 -12.29 -8.87 29.68
CA ILE A 136 -12.58 -10.21 30.21
C ILE A 136 -12.02 -10.38 31.63
N GLY A 137 -10.79 -9.88 31.86
CA GLY A 137 -10.16 -9.88 33.18
C GLY A 137 -10.97 -9.07 34.21
N ASP A 138 -11.41 -7.87 33.85
CA ASP A 138 -12.22 -7.01 34.71
C ASP A 138 -13.58 -7.65 35.05
N ASP A 139 -14.25 -8.26 34.07
CA ASP A 139 -15.52 -8.97 34.26
C ASP A 139 -15.37 -10.18 35.20
N SER A 140 -14.27 -10.94 35.05
CA SER A 140 -13.93 -12.06 35.94
C SER A 140 -13.66 -11.60 37.38
N THR A 141 -12.98 -10.46 37.54
CA THR A 141 -12.66 -9.87 38.85
C THR A 141 -13.93 -9.37 39.55
N GLN A 142 -14.85 -8.75 38.80
CA GLN A 142 -16.15 -8.33 39.32
C GLN A 142 -17.04 -9.51 39.76
N LEU A 143 -17.04 -10.60 39.00
CA LEU A 143 -17.76 -11.83 39.38
C LEU A 143 -17.21 -12.43 40.68
N ARG A 144 -15.88 -12.43 40.85
CA ARG A 144 -15.23 -12.95 42.06
C ARG A 144 -15.55 -12.10 43.29
N ALA A 145 -15.53 -10.78 43.18
CA ALA A 145 -15.94 -9.88 44.26
C ALA A 145 -17.42 -10.07 44.67
N LYS A 146 -18.31 -10.35 43.72
CA LYS A 146 -19.72 -10.70 44.01
C LYS A 146 -19.84 -12.05 44.74
N LEU A 147 -19.01 -13.02 44.39
CA LEU A 147 -18.93 -14.33 45.03
C LEU A 147 -18.43 -14.23 46.48
N ASP A 148 -17.36 -13.49 46.71
CA ASP A 148 -16.78 -13.27 48.04
C ASP A 148 -17.78 -12.55 48.94
N LYS A 149 -18.42 -11.48 48.45
CA LYS A 149 -19.44 -10.75 49.20
C LYS A 149 -20.65 -11.63 49.57
N ARG A 150 -21.03 -12.56 48.69
CA ARG A 150 -22.10 -13.52 48.95
C ARG A 150 -21.66 -14.53 50.02
N ASN A 151 -20.42 -15.00 50.01
CA ASN A 151 -19.90 -15.90 51.03
C ASN A 151 -19.82 -15.22 52.39
N ASP A 152 -19.36 -13.97 52.47
CA ASP A 152 -19.37 -13.18 53.71
C ASP A 152 -20.80 -13.03 54.27
N THR A 153 -21.79 -12.83 53.39
CA THR A 153 -23.21 -12.74 53.80
C THR A 153 -23.74 -14.08 54.32
N ILE A 154 -23.28 -15.20 53.77
CA ILE A 154 -23.63 -16.55 54.24
C ILE A 154 -22.97 -16.80 55.60
N ASP A 155 -21.70 -16.47 55.77
CA ASP A 155 -20.98 -16.62 57.05
C ASP A 155 -21.58 -15.75 58.15
N GLU A 156 -22.01 -14.53 57.82
CA GLU A 156 -22.75 -13.66 58.75
C GLU A 156 -24.11 -14.27 59.13
N ALA A 157 -24.84 -14.87 58.17
CA ALA A 157 -26.09 -15.58 58.44
C ALA A 157 -25.90 -16.83 59.33
N PHE A 158 -24.79 -17.55 59.19
CA PHE A 158 -24.44 -18.71 60.05
C PHE A 158 -23.95 -18.31 61.45
N SER A 159 -23.57 -17.04 61.66
CA SER A 159 -23.17 -16.52 62.98
C SER A 159 -24.36 -16.19 63.90
N PHE A 160 -25.58 -16.08 63.35
CA PHE A 160 -26.81 -16.00 64.14
C PHE A 160 -27.20 -17.43 64.57
N GLY A 161 -27.02 -17.72 65.85
CA GLY A 161 -27.34 -19.03 66.44
C GLY A 161 -28.79 -19.50 66.23
N PRO A 162 -29.11 -20.76 66.58
CA PRO A 162 -30.26 -21.53 66.09
C PRO A 162 -31.67 -21.03 66.46
N ASP A 163 -31.81 -19.83 67.03
CA ASP A 163 -33.08 -19.28 67.54
C ASP A 163 -33.62 -18.09 66.72
N ASN A 164 -33.10 -17.81 65.52
CA ASN A 164 -33.57 -16.71 64.68
C ASN A 164 -34.61 -17.17 63.64
N GLU A 165 -35.86 -16.71 63.76
CA GLU A 165 -37.00 -17.08 62.89
C GLU A 165 -36.80 -16.75 61.40
N VAL A 166 -35.79 -15.95 61.05
CA VAL A 166 -35.45 -15.58 59.67
C VAL A 166 -34.67 -16.68 58.94
N ALA A 167 -33.99 -17.58 59.65
CA ALA A 167 -33.24 -18.69 59.05
C ALA A 167 -34.14 -19.79 58.46
N LYS A 168 -35.39 -19.93 58.96
CA LYS A 168 -36.36 -20.91 58.43
C LYS A 168 -36.97 -20.52 57.08
N ALA A 169 -36.84 -19.27 56.64
CA ALA A 169 -37.28 -18.85 55.30
C ALA A 169 -36.20 -19.04 54.21
N GLY A 170 -34.94 -19.30 54.61
CA GLY A 170 -33.81 -19.47 53.69
C GLY A 170 -33.63 -20.90 53.17
N GLU A 171 -34.02 -21.92 53.95
CA GLU A 171 -33.94 -23.33 53.53
C GLU A 171 -35.00 -23.69 52.46
N ASP A 172 -36.17 -23.04 52.46
CA ASP A 172 -37.22 -23.27 51.46
C ASP A 172 -36.89 -22.65 50.08
N CYS A 173 -35.95 -21.71 50.00
CA CYS A 173 -35.60 -21.03 48.74
C CYS A 173 -34.43 -21.71 48.00
N LEU A 174 -33.67 -22.59 48.67
CA LEU A 174 -32.51 -23.30 48.09
C LEU A 174 -32.88 -24.63 47.41
N VAL A 175 -34.10 -25.15 47.62
CA VAL A 175 -34.54 -26.42 47.00
C VAL A 175 -35.10 -26.22 45.58
N GLU A 176 -35.59 -25.02 45.22
CA GLU A 176 -36.14 -24.77 43.87
C GLU A 176 -35.08 -24.52 42.77
N PHE A 177 -33.83 -24.22 43.13
CA PHE A 177 -32.79 -23.92 42.12
C PHE A 177 -31.97 -25.14 41.66
N GLN A 178 -32.15 -26.32 42.26
CA GLN A 178 -31.48 -27.56 41.83
C GLN A 178 -32.28 -28.42 40.83
N VAL A 179 -33.43 -27.95 40.30
CA VAL A 179 -34.26 -28.73 39.35
C VAL A 179 -34.30 -28.11 37.93
N ARG A 180 -33.43 -27.15 37.61
CA ARG A 180 -33.36 -26.55 36.26
C ARG A 180 -31.95 -26.54 35.69
N ASP A 181 -31.29 -27.68 35.72
CA ASP A 181 -30.21 -28.00 34.76
C ASP A 181 -30.26 -29.51 34.51
N HIS A 182 -31.07 -29.89 33.51
CA HIS A 182 -31.01 -31.19 32.84
C HIS A 182 -31.29 -31.00 31.35
#